data_AF-A0A2G9TT74-F1
#
_entry.id   AF-A0A2G9TT74-F1
#
_cell.length_a   1.000
_cell.length_b   1.000
_cell.length_c   1.000
_cell.angle_alpha   90.00
_cell.angle_beta   90.00
_cell.angle_gamma   90.00
#
_symmetry.space_group_name_H-M   'P 1'
#
loop_
_entity.id
_entity.type
_entity.pdbx_description
1 polymer ?
#
loop_
_entity_poly.entity_id
_entity_poly.type
_entity_poly.pdbx_seq_one_letter_code
_entity_poly.pdbx_strand_id
1 'polypeptide(L)'
;MTGYSTNEKIDIAERHLIPRQLLQHGICPDHLRIQRDALRVMVEDYTRESGVRQLERMIAATCRFVALRVADSVKDQNDFDSMMSSELPIVVTAENCRKILGKERFNAVDLVEQMGKFRLGTCFGLAWTPFGGELMVIEANRCSGKGKTVMTGKLGDVLRESVDVARTWIRANATRY
;
A
#
# COMPACT_ATOMS: atom_id res chain seq x y z
N MET A 1 14.04 12.48 -3.57
CA MET A 1 14.34 11.36 -2.66
C MET A 1 13.64 10.13 -3.21
N THR A 2 14.38 9.05 -3.44
CA THR A 2 13.84 7.77 -3.95
C THR A 2 12.98 7.09 -2.89
N GLY A 3 11.97 6.33 -3.30
CA GLY A 3 11.15 5.54 -2.39
C GLY A 3 11.90 4.32 -1.83
N TYR A 4 11.31 3.66 -0.83
CA TYR A 4 11.84 2.43 -0.24
C TYR A 4 11.14 1.20 -0.82
N SER A 5 11.91 0.14 -1.07
CA SER A 5 11.40 -1.20 -1.35
C SER A 5 10.70 -1.81 -0.12
N THR A 6 9.88 -2.85 -0.33
CA THR A 6 9.17 -3.54 0.75
C THR A 6 10.11 -4.02 1.86
N ASN A 7 11.24 -4.62 1.50
CA ASN A 7 12.21 -5.11 2.49
C ASN A 7 12.87 -3.95 3.26
N GLU A 8 13.23 -2.85 2.58
CA GLU A 8 13.78 -1.66 3.26
C GLU A 8 12.76 -1.06 4.23
N LYS A 9 11.47 -1.02 3.87
CA LYS A 9 10.42 -0.53 4.76
C LYS A 9 10.27 -1.42 6.00
N ILE A 10 10.35 -2.74 5.84
CA ILE A 10 10.33 -3.69 6.96
C ILE A 10 11.53 -3.46 7.89
N ASP A 11 12.73 -3.30 7.32
CA ASP A 11 13.94 -3.05 8.11
C ASP A 11 13.87 -1.71 8.86
N ILE A 12 13.32 -0.67 8.23
CA ILE A 12 13.06 0.63 8.87
C ILE A 12 12.03 0.48 9.99
N ALA A 13 10.98 -0.33 9.77
CA ALA A 13 9.96 -0.56 10.78
C ALA A 13 10.54 -1.23 12.04
N GLU A 14 11.34 -2.28 11.88
CA GLU A 14 11.97 -2.97 13.02
C GLU A 14 12.96 -2.08 13.77
N ARG A 15 13.84 -1.37 13.04
CA ARG A 15 14.93 -0.60 13.65
C ARG A 15 14.47 0.73 14.25
N HIS A 16 13.41 1.33 13.71
CA HIS A 16 13.05 2.71 14.03
C HIS A 16 11.59 2.93 14.37
N LEU A 17 10.64 2.39 13.58
CA LEU A 17 9.22 2.72 13.77
C LEU A 17 8.63 2.01 14.97
N ILE A 18 8.87 0.70 15.13
CA ILE A 18 8.36 -0.09 16.25
C ILE A 18 8.89 0.47 17.59
N PRO A 19 10.20 0.65 17.81
CA PRO A 19 10.71 1.21 19.06
C PRO A 19 10.12 2.59 19.37
N ARG A 20 9.99 3.44 18.34
CA ARG A 20 9.40 4.78 18.49
C ARG A 20 7.93 4.71 18.88
N GLN A 21 7.15 3.85 18.23
CA GLN A 21 5.71 3.71 18.48
C GLN A 21 5.42 3.09 19.85
N LEU A 22 6.22 2.11 20.28
CA LEU A 22 6.16 1.54 21.63
C LEU A 22 6.37 2.60 22.70
N LEU A 23 7.42 3.42 22.55
CA LEU A 23 7.73 4.52 23.47
C LEU A 23 6.59 5.55 23.52
N GLN A 24 6.07 5.96 22.36
CA GLN A 24 4.99 6.94 22.28
C GLN A 24 3.68 6.47 22.92
N HIS A 25 3.42 5.15 22.91
CA HIS A 25 2.21 4.56 23.48
C HIS A 25 2.42 3.97 24.88
N GLY A 26 3.61 4.11 25.46
CA GLY A 26 3.93 3.60 26.80
C GLY A 26 3.89 2.08 26.93
N ILE A 27 4.19 1.35 25.85
CA ILE A 27 4.14 -0.12 25.82
C ILE A 27 5.55 -0.67 26.09
N CYS A 28 5.66 -1.60 27.05
CA CYS A 28 6.90 -2.32 27.30
C CYS A 28 7.31 -3.12 26.04
N PRO A 29 8.57 -3.08 25.60
CA PRO A 29 9.04 -3.88 24.45
C PRO A 29 8.73 -5.38 24.56
N ASP A 30 8.68 -5.91 25.78
CA ASP A 30 8.38 -7.32 26.07
C ASP A 30 6.88 -7.65 25.96
N HIS A 31 6.01 -6.66 25.77
CA HIS A 31 4.56 -6.87 25.68
C HIS A 31 4.05 -6.99 24.24
N LEU A 32 4.82 -6.57 23.24
CA LEU A 32 4.42 -6.57 21.84
C LEU A 32 5.55 -7.03 20.93
N ARG A 33 5.30 -8.09 20.17
CA ARG A 33 6.20 -8.55 19.12
C ARG A 33 5.47 -8.56 17.79
N ILE A 34 5.85 -7.68 16.86
CA ILE A 34 5.34 -7.72 15.48
C ILE A 34 6.31 -8.55 14.63
N GLN A 35 5.80 -9.62 14.03
CA GLN A 35 6.61 -10.48 13.16
C GLN A 35 6.78 -9.85 11.76
N ARG A 36 7.83 -10.28 11.04
CA ARG A 36 8.14 -9.76 9.69
C ARG A 36 7.02 -10.01 8.67
N ASP A 37 6.31 -11.12 8.78
CA ASP A 37 5.15 -11.46 7.94
C ASP A 37 3.99 -10.48 8.17
N ALA A 38 3.72 -10.10 9.43
CA ALA A 38 2.75 -9.05 9.75
C ALA A 38 3.18 -7.70 9.18
N LEU A 39 4.46 -7.33 9.30
CA LEU A 39 4.98 -6.11 8.67
C LEU A 39 4.85 -6.12 7.15
N ARG A 40 5.10 -7.27 6.51
CA ARG A 40 4.88 -7.45 5.08
C ARG A 40 3.42 -7.22 4.71
N VAL A 41 2.49 -7.83 5.44
CA VAL A 41 1.04 -7.61 5.27
C VAL A 41 0.69 -6.12 5.44
N MET A 42 1.22 -5.45 6.47
CA MET A 42 0.99 -4.01 6.65
C MET A 42 1.46 -3.20 5.43
N VAL A 43 2.65 -3.51 4.90
CA VAL A 43 3.19 -2.80 3.73
C VAL A 43 2.35 -3.07 2.48
N GLU A 44 2.04 -4.32 2.19
CA GLU A 44 1.41 -4.75 0.93
C GLU A 44 -0.11 -4.47 0.92
N ASP A 45 -0.83 -4.75 2.02
CA ASP A 45 -2.29 -4.73 2.06
C ASP A 45 -2.87 -3.40 2.62
N TYR A 46 -2.07 -2.64 3.38
CA TYR A 46 -2.54 -1.47 4.12
C TYR A 46 -1.80 -0.17 3.79
N THR A 47 -0.72 -0.20 3.00
CA THR A 47 0.00 1.01 2.56
C THR A 47 0.13 1.11 1.05
N ARG A 48 0.10 2.34 0.53
CA ARG A 48 0.36 2.66 -0.87
C ARG A 48 1.03 4.03 -0.95
N GLU A 49 2.32 4.03 -0.65
CA GLU A 49 3.18 5.22 -0.66
C GLU A 49 4.64 4.81 -0.94
N SER A 50 5.47 5.76 -1.35
CA SER A 50 6.92 5.55 -1.51
C SER A 50 7.68 5.56 -0.18
N GLY A 51 7.14 6.23 0.84
CA GLY A 51 7.71 6.36 2.18
C GLY A 51 7.19 5.32 3.19
N VAL A 52 7.21 5.70 4.48
CA VAL A 52 6.81 4.86 5.63
C VAL A 52 5.81 5.53 6.59
N ARG A 53 5.17 6.64 6.19
CA ARG A 53 4.21 7.37 7.03
C ARG A 53 2.93 6.58 7.28
N GLN A 54 2.38 5.94 6.26
CA GLN A 54 1.24 5.04 6.40
C GLN A 54 1.61 3.78 7.18
N LEU A 55 2.81 3.22 6.94
CA LEU A 55 3.30 2.07 7.70
C LEU A 55 3.39 2.39 9.19
N GLU A 56 3.95 3.55 9.54
CA GLU A 56 3.98 4.02 10.92
C GLU A 56 2.58 4.15 11.52
N ARG A 57 1.60 4.66 10.77
CA ARG A 57 0.21 4.74 11.27
C ARG A 57 -0.39 3.36 11.53
N MET A 58 -0.05 2.35 10.72
CA MET A 58 -0.51 0.98 10.94
C MET A 58 0.10 0.40 12.21
N ILE A 59 1.41 0.57 12.41
CA ILE A 59 2.11 0.17 13.64
C ILE A 59 1.51 0.88 14.86
N ALA A 60 1.22 2.18 14.76
CA ALA A 60 0.57 2.94 15.83
C ALA A 60 -0.83 2.41 16.17
N ALA A 61 -1.61 1.99 15.16
CA ALA A 61 -2.92 1.37 15.37
C ALA A 61 -2.81 0.03 16.09
N THR A 62 -1.83 -0.80 15.70
CA THR A 62 -1.51 -2.05 16.40
C THR A 62 -1.09 -1.80 17.86
N CYS A 63 -0.26 -0.78 18.11
CA CYS A 63 0.12 -0.38 19.47
C CYS A 63 -1.11 0.00 20.31
N ARG A 64 -2.02 0.83 19.77
CA ARG A 64 -3.26 1.20 20.48
C ARG A 64 -4.15 -0.01 20.81
N PHE A 65 -4.26 -0.96 19.89
CA PHE A 65 -5.01 -2.20 20.14
C PHE A 65 -4.40 -3.00 21.30
N VAL A 66 -3.08 -3.12 21.32
CA VAL A 66 -2.35 -3.84 22.38
C VAL A 66 -2.47 -3.11 23.72
N ALA A 67 -2.33 -1.79 23.73
CA ALA A 67 -2.50 -0.99 24.94
C ALA A 67 -3.89 -1.16 25.55
N LEU A 68 -4.94 -1.21 24.72
CA LEU A 68 -6.31 -1.50 25.19
C LEU A 68 -6.41 -2.90 25.79
N ARG A 69 -5.85 -3.92 25.13
CA ARG A 69 -5.85 -5.31 25.63
C ARG A 69 -5.13 -5.46 26.96
N VAL A 70 -3.97 -4.82 27.11
CA VAL A 70 -3.23 -4.82 28.36
C VAL A 70 -4.03 -4.10 29.45
N ALA A 71 -4.64 -2.94 29.15
CA ALA A 71 -5.44 -2.21 30.13
C ALA A 71 -6.69 -2.98 30.59
N ASP A 72 -7.38 -3.69 29.69
CA ASP A 72 -8.53 -4.52 30.04
C ASP A 72 -8.09 -5.72 30.89
N SER A 73 -6.96 -6.36 30.57
CA SER A 73 -6.43 -7.47 31.36
C SER A 73 -6.06 -7.11 32.81
N VAL A 74 -5.78 -5.83 33.10
CA VAL A 74 -5.51 -5.34 34.46
C VAL A 74 -6.80 -5.11 35.25
N LYS A 75 -7.93 -4.81 34.60
CA LYS A 75 -9.21 -4.55 35.29
C LYS A 75 -9.87 -5.84 35.80
N ASP A 76 -9.65 -6.96 35.12
CA ASP A 76 -10.19 -8.27 35.50
C ASP A 76 -9.38 -8.94 36.65
N GLN A 77 -8.30 -8.31 37.13
CA GLN A 77 -7.46 -8.80 38.23
C GLN A 77 -8.04 -8.57 39.65
N ASN A 78 -9.24 -7.99 39.78
CA ASN A 78 -9.94 -7.95 41.08
C ASN A 78 -10.55 -9.31 41.47
N ASP A 79 -10.55 -10.31 40.58
CA ASP A 79 -10.74 -11.71 40.91
C ASP A 79 -9.38 -12.42 40.93
N PHE A 80 -8.95 -12.81 42.14
CA PHE A 80 -7.65 -13.42 42.46
C PHE A 80 -7.35 -14.74 41.72
N ASP A 81 -8.33 -15.31 41.01
CA ASP A 81 -8.24 -16.58 40.26
C ASP A 81 -8.12 -16.41 38.73
N SER A 82 -8.16 -15.18 38.16
CA SER A 82 -7.99 -14.96 36.71
C SER A 82 -6.53 -14.79 36.28
N MET A 83 -5.62 -15.53 36.93
CA MET A 83 -4.19 -15.59 36.58
C MET A 83 -3.94 -16.43 35.31
N MET A 84 -4.62 -16.06 34.22
CA MET A 84 -4.48 -16.51 32.83
C MET A 84 -5.53 -15.71 32.06
N SER A 85 -5.22 -14.84 31.09
CA SER A 85 -5.20 -15.28 29.67
C SER A 85 -4.89 -14.10 28.73
N SER A 86 -3.74 -13.45 28.88
CA SER A 86 -3.06 -12.88 27.72
C SER A 86 -1.58 -13.17 27.90
N GLU A 87 -1.12 -14.24 27.26
CA GLU A 87 0.30 -14.57 27.20
C GLU A 87 1.02 -13.37 26.55
N LEU A 88 1.70 -12.60 27.39
CA LEU A 88 2.65 -11.58 26.93
C LEU A 88 3.94 -12.31 26.52
N PRO A 89 4.58 -11.92 25.40
CA PRO A 89 4.20 -10.85 24.49
C PRO A 89 2.99 -11.20 23.61
N ILE A 90 2.15 -10.19 23.32
CA ILE A 90 1.19 -10.29 22.23
C ILE A 90 1.99 -10.34 20.91
N VAL A 91 1.99 -11.51 20.28
CA VAL A 91 2.67 -11.74 19.00
C VAL A 91 1.72 -11.42 17.86
N VAL A 92 2.06 -10.41 17.04
CA VAL A 92 1.31 -10.02 15.85
C VAL A 92 1.88 -10.77 14.64
N THR A 93 1.09 -11.70 14.11
CA THR A 93 1.34 -12.53 12.91
C THR A 93 0.56 -11.98 11.72
N ALA A 94 0.81 -12.47 10.50
CA ALA A 94 0.05 -12.07 9.32
C ALA A 94 -1.48 -12.25 9.48
N GLU A 95 -1.92 -13.35 10.09
CA GLU A 95 -3.35 -13.66 10.26
C GLU A 95 -4.03 -12.71 11.24
N ASN A 96 -3.41 -12.47 12.40
CA ASN A 96 -4.00 -11.60 13.41
C ASN A 96 -3.85 -10.12 13.05
N CYS A 97 -2.85 -9.74 12.24
CA CYS A 97 -2.69 -8.39 11.73
C CYS A 97 -3.96 -7.93 11.00
N ARG A 98 -4.55 -8.80 10.17
CA ARG A 98 -5.79 -8.51 9.46
C ARG A 98 -7.00 -8.38 10.38
N LYS A 99 -7.05 -9.17 11.46
CA LYS A 99 -8.09 -9.06 12.51
C LYS A 99 -7.97 -7.72 13.27
N ILE A 100 -6.74 -7.24 13.51
CA ILE A 100 -6.46 -6.00 14.25
C ILE A 100 -6.72 -4.76 13.38
N LEU A 101 -6.21 -4.74 12.15
CA LEU A 101 -6.31 -3.57 11.26
C LEU A 101 -7.63 -3.50 10.48
N GLY A 102 -8.42 -4.59 10.50
CA GLY A 102 -9.68 -4.70 9.78
C GLY A 102 -9.48 -5.03 8.30
N LYS A 103 -10.51 -4.77 7.49
CA LYS A 103 -10.50 -5.10 6.05
C LYS A 103 -9.29 -4.47 5.35
N GLU A 104 -8.64 -5.27 4.52
CA GLU A 104 -7.53 -4.85 3.64
C GLU A 104 -7.96 -3.64 2.81
N ARG A 105 -7.08 -2.64 2.74
CA ARG A 105 -7.37 -1.37 2.04
C ARG A 105 -6.95 -1.43 0.59
N PHE A 106 -5.88 -2.16 0.34
CA PHE A 106 -5.34 -2.44 -0.97
C PHE A 106 -5.32 -3.96 -1.10
N ASN A 107 -5.84 -4.48 -2.21
CA ASN A 107 -5.58 -5.87 -2.55
C ASN A 107 -4.14 -5.93 -3.06
N ALA A 108 -3.32 -6.83 -2.50
CA ALA A 108 -1.98 -7.13 -3.00
C ALA A 108 -1.96 -7.63 -4.46
N VAL A 109 -3.13 -7.96 -5.02
CA VAL A 109 -3.26 -8.26 -6.44
C VAL A 109 -2.84 -7.03 -7.22
N ASP A 110 -1.65 -7.12 -7.82
CA ASP A 110 -1.07 -6.06 -8.62
C ASP A 110 -2.07 -5.62 -9.68
N LEU A 111 -2.11 -4.33 -9.99
CA LEU A 111 -2.92 -3.79 -11.09
C LEU A 111 -2.69 -4.61 -12.38
N VAL A 112 -1.46 -5.12 -12.56
CA VAL A 112 -1.04 -6.02 -13.62
C VAL A 112 -1.79 -7.36 -13.59
N GLU A 113 -1.88 -7.99 -12.42
CA GLU A 113 -2.61 -9.26 -12.24
C GLU A 113 -4.12 -9.07 -12.35
N GLN A 114 -4.65 -7.96 -11.84
CA GLN A 114 -6.08 -7.63 -11.97
C GLN A 114 -6.48 -7.38 -13.43
N MET A 115 -5.61 -6.75 -14.23
CA MET A 115 -5.85 -6.57 -15.66
C MET A 115 -5.76 -7.88 -16.44
N GLY A 116 -5.00 -8.86 -15.95
CA GLY A 116 -4.81 -10.14 -16.61
C GLY A 116 -4.17 -9.98 -18.00
N LYS A 117 -4.82 -10.49 -19.05
CA LYS A 117 -4.37 -10.27 -20.43
C LYS A 117 -4.73 -8.85 -20.87
N PHE A 118 -3.74 -8.07 -21.32
CA PHE A 118 -3.97 -6.75 -21.90
C PHE A 118 -5.09 -6.81 -22.94
N ARG A 119 -6.08 -5.95 -22.77
CA ARG A 119 -7.09 -5.74 -23.82
C ARG A 119 -6.42 -4.99 -24.98
N LEU A 120 -6.93 -5.21 -26.19
CA LEU A 120 -6.50 -4.43 -27.35
C LEU A 120 -6.70 -2.94 -27.07
N GLY A 121 -5.66 -2.14 -27.31
CA GLY A 121 -5.71 -0.70 -27.05
C GLY A 121 -5.37 -0.29 -25.62
N THR A 122 -4.93 -1.22 -24.75
CA THR A 122 -4.42 -0.89 -23.41
C THR A 122 -2.92 -1.09 -23.29
N CYS A 123 -2.25 -0.18 -22.59
CA CYS A 123 -0.86 -0.36 -22.16
C CYS A 123 -0.62 0.26 -20.78
N PHE A 124 0.52 -0.08 -20.16
CA PHE A 124 0.97 0.58 -18.94
C PHE A 124 1.89 1.77 -19.27
N GLY A 125 1.62 2.90 -18.61
CA GLY A 125 2.53 4.03 -18.50
C GLY A 125 3.08 4.12 -17.08
N LEU A 126 4.28 4.68 -16.96
CA LEU A 126 4.85 5.06 -15.67
C LEU A 126 4.77 6.58 -15.53
N ALA A 127 4.08 7.04 -14.50
CA ALA A 127 3.96 8.45 -14.19
C ALA A 127 4.79 8.81 -12.96
N TRP A 128 5.31 10.03 -12.95
CA TRP A 128 5.88 10.62 -11.76
C TRP A 128 4.88 11.57 -11.12
N THR A 129 4.59 11.36 -9.84
CA THR A 129 3.77 12.23 -9.02
C THR A 129 4.64 12.84 -7.90
N PRO A 130 4.19 13.93 -7.25
CA PRO A 130 4.87 14.46 -6.06
C PRO A 130 5.05 13.43 -4.92
N PHE A 131 4.27 12.35 -4.92
CA PHE A 131 4.32 11.30 -3.91
C PHE A 131 5.16 10.07 -4.33
N GLY A 132 5.67 10.05 -5.57
CA GLY A 132 6.48 8.96 -6.12
C GLY A 132 6.04 8.51 -7.51
N GLY A 133 6.66 7.44 -7.99
CA GLY A 133 6.26 6.80 -9.24
C GLY A 133 4.95 6.04 -9.09
N GLU A 134 4.08 6.12 -10.10
CA GLU A 134 2.80 5.42 -10.15
C GLU A 134 2.62 4.71 -11.51
N LEU A 135 2.08 3.50 -11.48
CA LEU A 135 1.67 2.76 -12.67
C LEU A 135 0.30 3.28 -13.13
N MET A 136 0.21 3.72 -14.38
CA MET A 136 -1.03 4.19 -14.99
C MET A 136 -1.45 3.28 -16.13
N VAL A 137 -2.74 3.03 -16.25
CA VAL A 137 -3.31 2.37 -17.44
C VAL A 137 -3.63 3.46 -18.46
N ILE A 138 -3.11 3.29 -19.68
CA ILE A 138 -3.46 4.12 -20.83
C ILE A 138 -4.35 3.30 -21.75
N GLU A 139 -5.53 3.85 -22.07
CA GLU A 139 -6.52 3.20 -22.92
C GLU A 139 -6.74 4.01 -24.21
N ALA A 140 -6.80 3.31 -25.34
CA ALA A 140 -7.09 3.86 -26.65
C ALA A 140 -8.09 2.96 -27.38
N ASN A 141 -9.22 3.53 -27.80
CA ASN A 141 -10.26 2.81 -28.53
C ASN A 141 -10.50 3.43 -29.91
N ARG A 142 -10.83 2.56 -30.88
CA ARG A 142 -11.25 2.97 -32.23
C ARG A 142 -12.76 2.90 -32.34
N CYS A 143 -13.38 4.02 -32.70
CA CYS A 143 -14.80 4.09 -33.02
C CYS A 143 -15.01 4.51 -34.49
N SER A 144 -16.14 4.10 -35.08
CA SER A 144 -16.54 4.58 -36.42
C SER A 144 -16.75 6.10 -36.41
N GLY A 145 -16.16 6.81 -37.36
CA GLY A 145 -16.30 8.26 -37.45
C GLY A 145 -15.36 8.92 -38.45
N LYS A 146 -15.28 10.25 -38.38
CA LYS A 146 -14.52 11.09 -39.33
C LYS A 146 -13.03 11.27 -38.96
N GLY A 147 -12.46 10.36 -38.15
CA GLY A 147 -11.05 10.42 -37.75
C GLY A 147 -10.70 11.54 -36.77
N LYS A 148 -11.64 12.00 -35.94
CA LYS A 148 -11.34 12.90 -34.81
C LYS A 148 -10.72 12.10 -33.65
N THR A 149 -9.74 12.68 -32.97
CA THR A 149 -9.20 12.14 -31.71
C THR A 149 -9.83 12.88 -30.55
N VAL A 150 -10.34 12.15 -29.57
CA VAL A 150 -10.89 12.70 -28.33
C VAL A 150 -9.98 12.22 -27.20
N MET A 151 -9.50 13.15 -26.40
CA MET A 151 -8.59 12.90 -25.28
C MET A 151 -9.32 13.21 -23.97
N THR A 152 -9.30 12.29 -23.01
CA THR A 152 -9.99 12.42 -21.72
C THR A 152 -8.99 12.23 -20.56
N GLY A 153 -9.42 12.41 -19.31
CA GLY A 153 -8.54 12.22 -18.13
C GLY A 153 -7.75 13.45 -17.68
N LYS A 154 -8.22 14.66 -18.02
CA LYS A 154 -7.61 15.95 -17.62
C LYS A 154 -6.12 16.05 -18.01
N LEU A 155 -5.78 15.59 -19.21
CA LEU A 155 -4.44 15.70 -19.77
C LEU A 155 -4.02 17.16 -19.92
N GLY A 156 -2.83 17.50 -19.43
CA GLY A 156 -2.19 18.79 -19.66
C GLY A 156 -1.75 18.95 -21.13
N ASP A 157 -1.44 20.17 -21.53
CA ASP A 157 -1.20 20.49 -22.95
C ASP A 157 -0.01 19.70 -23.55
N VAL A 158 1.05 19.49 -22.77
CA VAL A 158 2.23 18.69 -23.20
C VAL A 158 1.88 17.23 -23.50
N LEU A 159 0.99 16.63 -22.70
CA LEU A 159 0.55 15.25 -22.94
C LEU A 159 -0.38 15.18 -24.15
N ARG A 160 -1.23 16.20 -24.37
CA ARG A 160 -2.06 16.26 -25.59
C ARG A 160 -1.21 16.35 -26.84
N GLU A 161 -0.19 17.21 -26.83
CA GLU A 161 0.79 17.30 -27.92
C GLU A 161 1.51 15.97 -28.16
N SER A 162 1.92 15.29 -27.08
CA SER A 162 2.56 13.96 -27.17
C SER A 162 1.67 12.92 -27.85
N VAL A 163 0.36 12.94 -27.57
CA VAL A 163 -0.62 12.04 -28.23
C VAL A 163 -0.73 12.36 -29.73
N ASP A 164 -0.74 13.64 -30.10
CA ASP A 164 -0.81 14.05 -31.51
C ASP A 164 0.46 13.69 -32.29
N VAL A 165 1.64 13.82 -31.66
CA VAL A 165 2.93 13.37 -32.23
C VAL A 165 2.92 11.85 -32.44
N ALA A 166 2.54 11.09 -31.41
CA ALA A 166 2.47 9.63 -31.51
C ALA A 166 1.51 9.18 -32.62
N ARG A 167 0.33 9.82 -32.70
CA ARG A 167 -0.65 9.56 -33.76
C ARG A 167 -0.11 9.88 -35.15
N THR A 168 0.59 11.00 -35.29
CA THR A 168 1.21 11.41 -36.56
C THR A 168 2.25 10.40 -37.01
N TRP A 169 3.10 9.94 -36.08
CA TRP A 169 4.08 8.91 -36.36
C TRP A 169 3.44 7.59 -36.81
N ILE A 170 2.39 7.14 -36.12
CA ILE A 170 1.64 5.92 -36.49
C ILE A 170 1.08 6.07 -37.91
N ARG A 171 0.47 7.21 -38.25
CA ARG A 171 -0.08 7.45 -39.60
C ARG A 171 0.99 7.47 -40.69
N ALA A 172 2.15 8.06 -40.41
CA ALA A 172 3.26 8.11 -41.36
C ALA A 172 3.87 6.73 -41.63
N ASN A 173 3.74 5.78 -40.70
CA ASN A 173 4.32 4.44 -40.80
C ASN A 173 3.27 3.33 -41.04
N ALA A 174 2.00 3.68 -41.25
CA ALA A 174 0.89 2.73 -41.32
C ALA A 174 0.92 1.77 -42.52
N THR A 175 1.74 2.02 -43.54
CA THR A 175 1.94 1.10 -44.67
C THR A 175 3.12 0.15 -44.46
N ARG A 176 3.97 0.42 -43.47
CA ARG A 176 5.18 -0.36 -43.19
C ARG A 176 4.92 -1.52 -42.22
N TYR A 177 3.83 -1.45 -41.46
CA TYR A 177 3.37 -2.42 -40.45
C TYR A 177 1.88 -2.62 -40.58
#